data_AF-A0A1I4SSS8-F1
#
_entry.id   AF-A0A1I4SSS8-F1
#
_cell.length_a   1.000
_cell.length_b   1.000
_cell.length_c   1.000
_cell.angle_alpha   90.00
_cell.angle_beta   90.00
_cell.angle_gamma   90.00
#
_symmetry.space_group_name_H-M   'P 1'
#
loop_
_entity.id
_entity.type
_entity.pdbx_description
1 polymer ?
#
loop_
_entity_poly.entity_id
_entity_poly.type
_entity_poly.pdbx_seq_one_letter_code
_entity_poly.pdbx_strand_id
1 'polypeptide(L)'
;MPPWFWLWSPQFYFPFSGSVAQRIEPDTDWFFAGIPPSAGNAEMERKIFDVATYGRQLGWITEVLLGMNSTDAQVQAQAAESLRCLRETQQRIEAVKDEERATLLGTAARALEKLRSADPEAYERLLLAAPTAAPAGATRAQSRRIASKSSAS
;
A
#
# COMPACT_ATOMS: atom_id res chain seq x y z
N MET A 1 -27.44 19.78 30.01
CA MET A 1 -26.45 19.05 29.20
C MET A 1 -26.68 17.56 29.41
N PRO A 2 -26.92 16.76 28.35
CA PRO A 2 -27.40 15.40 28.55
C PRO A 2 -26.23 14.44 28.93
N PRO A 3 -26.39 13.57 29.95
CA PRO A 3 -25.30 12.93 30.72
C PRO A 3 -24.78 11.60 30.14
N TRP A 4 -24.65 11.49 28.82
CA TRP A 4 -24.45 10.18 28.15
C TRP A 4 -23.01 9.91 27.69
N PHE A 5 -22.06 10.81 27.94
CA PHE A 5 -20.68 10.69 27.46
C PHE A 5 -19.76 9.82 28.35
N TRP A 6 -20.25 9.27 29.47
CA TRP A 6 -19.42 8.52 30.43
C TRP A 6 -19.48 6.98 30.27
N LEU A 7 -20.22 6.46 29.29
CA LEU A 7 -20.48 5.02 29.12
C LEU A 7 -19.55 4.31 28.12
N TRP A 8 -18.40 4.91 27.75
CA TRP A 8 -17.55 4.41 26.65
C TRP A 8 -16.19 3.85 27.10
N SER A 9 -16.04 3.37 28.34
CA SER A 9 -14.95 2.45 28.72
C SER A 9 -15.17 1.88 30.13
N PRO A 10 -16.05 0.88 30.33
CA PRO A 10 -16.10 0.21 31.62
C PRO A 10 -14.87 -0.70 31.75
N GLN A 11 -13.86 -0.23 32.50
CA GLN A 11 -12.74 -1.05 32.92
C GLN A 11 -13.24 -2.01 34.01
N PHE A 12 -13.61 -3.24 33.63
CA PHE A 12 -14.04 -4.28 34.56
C PHE A 12 -12.81 -4.98 35.16
N TYR A 13 -12.59 -4.76 36.46
CA TYR A 13 -11.62 -5.52 37.26
C TYR A 13 -12.37 -6.54 38.11
N PHE A 14 -12.21 -7.83 37.82
CA PHE A 14 -12.74 -8.88 38.68
C PHE A 14 -11.77 -9.11 39.84
N PRO A 15 -12.26 -9.37 41.07
CA PRO A 15 -11.37 -9.77 42.16
C PRO A 15 -10.63 -11.05 41.73
N PHE A 16 -9.29 -11.03 41.84
CA PHE A 16 -8.32 -12.03 41.33
C PHE A 16 -7.88 -11.93 39.85
N SER A 17 -8.35 -10.98 39.04
CA SER A 17 -7.78 -10.77 37.70
C SER A 17 -6.56 -9.84 37.78
N GLY A 18 -5.36 -10.39 37.61
CA GLY A 18 -4.15 -9.58 37.40
C GLY A 18 -4.28 -8.72 36.13
N SER A 19 -3.39 -7.73 35.97
CA SER A 19 -3.37 -6.87 34.79
C SER A 19 -3.15 -7.71 33.52
N VAL A 20 -4.23 -8.05 32.82
CA VAL A 20 -4.16 -8.70 31.52
C VAL A 20 -3.79 -7.61 30.51
N ALA A 21 -2.49 -7.47 30.25
CA ALA A 21 -2.02 -6.72 29.09
C ALA A 21 -2.39 -7.53 27.85
N GLN A 22 -3.60 -7.30 27.32
CA GLN A 22 -4.00 -7.88 26.04
C GLN A 22 -3.14 -7.23 24.96
N ARG A 23 -2.18 -7.99 24.43
CA ARG A 23 -1.52 -7.66 23.18
C ARG A 23 -2.57 -7.79 22.08
N ILE A 24 -3.21 -6.69 21.76
CA ILE A 24 -4.09 -6.59 20.58
C ILE A 24 -3.14 -6.49 19.39
N GLU A 25 -2.75 -7.63 18.82
CA GLU A 25 -2.29 -7.70 17.44
C GLU A 25 -3.55 -7.99 16.62
N PRO A 26 -4.28 -6.95 16.14
CA PRO A 26 -5.46 -7.19 15.34
C PRO A 26 -5.00 -7.92 14.07
N ASP A 27 -5.56 -9.09 13.83
CA ASP A 27 -5.47 -9.73 12.52
C ASP A 27 -5.98 -8.72 11.49
N THR A 28 -5.12 -8.31 10.56
CA THR A 28 -5.46 -7.34 9.50
C THR A 28 -5.73 -8.03 8.18
N ASP A 29 -5.74 -9.37 8.14
CA ASP A 29 -6.00 -10.12 6.92
C ASP A 29 -7.40 -9.82 6.37
N TRP A 30 -8.39 -9.51 7.23
CA TRP A 30 -9.71 -9.05 6.80
C TRP A 30 -9.69 -7.74 6.01
N PHE A 31 -8.72 -6.84 6.28
CA PHE A 31 -8.58 -5.56 5.58
C PHE A 31 -8.08 -5.78 4.16
N PHE A 32 -7.13 -6.71 3.96
CA PHE A 32 -6.57 -7.03 2.64
C PHE A 32 -7.42 -8.02 1.84
N ALA A 33 -8.15 -8.92 2.51
CA ALA A 33 -9.05 -9.89 1.87
C ALA A 33 -10.23 -9.22 1.14
N GLY A 34 -10.56 -7.97 1.48
CA GLY A 34 -11.60 -7.19 0.82
C GLY A 34 -11.17 -6.54 -0.50
N ILE A 35 -9.89 -6.60 -0.89
CA ILE A 35 -9.41 -5.99 -2.14
C ILE A 35 -9.78 -6.92 -3.31
N PRO A 36 -10.68 -6.51 -4.21
CA PRO A 36 -11.01 -7.35 -5.36
C PRO A 36 -9.77 -7.50 -6.26
N PRO A 37 -9.55 -8.67 -6.90
CA PRO A 37 -8.39 -8.89 -7.78
C PRO A 37 -8.26 -7.90 -8.93
N SER A 38 -9.37 -7.24 -9.30
CA SER A 38 -9.42 -6.17 -10.30
C SER A 38 -8.93 -4.81 -9.79
N ALA A 39 -8.89 -4.58 -8.48
CA ALA A 39 -8.41 -3.35 -7.86
C ALA A 39 -6.93 -3.44 -7.45
N GLY A 40 -6.40 -4.64 -7.19
CA GLY A 40 -5.02 -4.82 -6.76
C GLY A 40 -4.64 -6.27 -6.46
N ASN A 41 -3.38 -6.46 -6.06
CA ASN A 41 -2.86 -7.74 -5.58
C ASN A 41 -2.73 -7.66 -4.05
N ALA A 42 -3.62 -8.32 -3.32
CA ALA A 42 -3.70 -8.26 -1.86
C ALA A 42 -2.41 -8.69 -1.15
N GLU A 43 -1.69 -9.69 -1.68
CA GLU A 43 -0.40 -10.12 -1.09
C GLU A 43 0.67 -9.05 -1.25
N MET A 44 0.71 -8.38 -2.41
CA MET A 44 1.60 -7.26 -2.66
C MET A 44 1.25 -6.07 -1.77
N GLU A 45 -0.04 -5.77 -1.60
CA GLU A 45 -0.50 -4.68 -0.73
C GLU A 45 -0.15 -4.93 0.73
N ARG A 46 -0.25 -6.18 1.21
CA ARG A 46 0.19 -6.56 2.55
C ARG A 46 1.70 -6.33 2.74
N LYS A 47 2.53 -6.77 1.78
CA LYS A 47 3.98 -6.53 1.80
C LYS A 47 4.33 -5.04 1.81
N ILE A 48 3.58 -4.23 1.06
CA ILE A 48 3.77 -2.77 1.03
C ILE A 48 3.35 -2.13 2.35
N PHE A 49 2.27 -2.60 2.97
CA PHE A 49 1.79 -2.10 4.26
C PHE A 49 2.84 -2.26 5.38
N ASP A 50 3.60 -3.36 5.36
CA ASP A 50 4.70 -3.61 6.30
C ASP A 50 5.84 -2.58 6.19
N VAL A 51 5.99 -1.93 5.02
CA VAL A 51 7.01 -0.87 4.80
C VAL A 51 6.57 0.43 5.47
N ALA A 52 5.30 0.80 5.35
CA ALA A 52 4.71 1.95 6.02
C ALA A 52 3.18 1.85 6.05
N THR A 53 2.59 2.00 7.22
CA THR A 53 1.13 2.03 7.35
C THR A 53 0.54 3.25 6.65
N TYR A 54 -0.66 3.12 6.07
CA TYR A 54 -1.33 4.23 5.38
C TYR A 54 -1.56 5.44 6.29
N GLY A 55 -1.82 5.22 7.58
CA GLY A 55 -1.96 6.30 8.57
C GLY A 55 -0.70 7.15 8.72
N ARG A 56 0.50 6.52 8.75
CA ARG A 56 1.79 7.24 8.77
C ARG A 56 1.97 8.08 7.50
N GLN A 57 1.67 7.49 6.35
CA GLN A 57 1.81 8.18 5.06
C GLN A 57 0.90 9.41 4.98
N LEU A 58 -0.37 9.29 5.38
CA LEU A 58 -1.31 10.41 5.46
C LEU A 58 -0.87 11.47 6.48
N GLY A 59 -0.33 11.05 7.62
CA GLY A 59 0.26 11.94 8.62
C GLY A 59 1.37 12.80 8.01
N TRP A 60 2.34 12.18 7.36
CA TRP A 60 3.43 12.91 6.71
C TRP A 60 2.95 13.84 5.59
N ILE A 61 2.00 13.41 4.75
CA ILE A 61 1.42 14.26 3.72
C ILE A 61 0.78 15.51 4.35
N THR A 62 0.04 15.32 5.44
CA THR A 62 -0.59 16.42 6.18
C THR A 62 0.46 17.38 6.75
N GLU A 63 1.51 16.86 7.39
CA GLU A 63 2.61 17.65 7.95
C GLU A 63 3.31 18.48 6.86
N VAL A 64 3.57 17.90 5.69
CA VAL A 64 4.13 18.61 4.54
C VAL A 64 3.22 19.75 4.09
N LEU A 65 1.93 19.48 3.92
CA LEU A 65 0.95 20.49 3.48
C LEU A 65 0.81 21.64 4.48
N LEU A 66 0.86 21.34 5.78
CA LEU A 66 0.82 22.35 6.84
C LEU A 66 2.08 23.22 6.82
N GLY A 67 3.26 22.62 6.65
CA GLY A 67 4.52 23.38 6.59
C GLY A 67 4.63 24.29 5.37
N MET A 68 4.04 23.93 4.23
CA MET A 68 4.07 24.77 3.02
C MET A 68 3.41 26.15 3.22
N ASN A 69 2.42 26.25 4.10
CA ASN A 69 1.67 27.49 4.35
C ASN A 69 2.00 28.12 5.71
N SER A 70 2.94 27.55 6.46
CA SER A 70 3.31 28.03 7.79
C SER A 70 4.47 29.00 7.74
N THR A 71 4.44 30.04 8.58
CA THR A 71 5.59 30.91 8.87
C THR A 71 6.38 30.46 10.11
N ASP A 72 5.88 29.44 10.82
CA ASP A 72 6.53 28.86 11.98
C ASP A 72 7.67 27.94 11.55
N ALA A 73 8.90 28.27 11.97
CA ALA A 73 10.11 27.53 11.65
C ALA A 73 10.09 26.07 12.15
N GLN A 74 9.44 25.79 13.29
CA GLN A 74 9.32 24.44 13.82
C GLN A 74 8.40 23.59 12.92
N VAL A 75 7.29 24.17 12.46
CA VAL A 75 6.36 23.48 11.54
C VAL A 75 7.02 23.23 10.19
N GLN A 76 7.81 24.17 9.69
CA GLN A 76 8.57 24.00 8.46
C GLN A 76 9.66 22.90 8.59
N ALA A 77 10.35 22.84 9.73
CA ALA A 77 11.34 21.79 10.00
C ALA A 77 10.68 20.40 10.05
N GLN A 78 9.54 20.28 10.73
CA GLN A 78 8.76 19.03 10.74
C GLN A 78 8.35 18.63 9.33
N ALA A 79 7.82 19.55 8.52
CA ALA A 79 7.43 19.28 7.14
C ALA A 79 8.60 18.79 6.26
N ALA A 80 9.79 19.37 6.44
CA ALA A 80 10.99 18.92 5.72
C ALA A 80 11.37 17.48 6.09
N GLU A 81 11.27 17.13 7.37
CA GLU A 81 11.48 15.77 7.86
C GLU A 81 10.46 14.79 7.28
N SER A 82 9.16 15.13 7.34
CA SER A 82 8.08 14.30 6.81
C SER A 82 8.20 14.08 5.31
N LEU A 83 8.65 15.09 4.56
CA LEU A 83 8.95 14.96 3.14
C LEU A 83 10.12 13.99 2.87
N ARG A 84 11.15 14.02 3.72
CA ARG A 84 12.25 13.04 3.65
C ARG A 84 11.72 11.63 3.89
N CYS A 85 10.95 11.42 4.96
CA CYS A 85 10.33 10.12 5.25
C CYS A 85 9.46 9.62 4.09
N LEU A 86 8.64 10.48 3.48
CA LEU A 86 7.81 10.10 2.33
C LEU A 86 8.65 9.63 1.14
N ARG A 87 9.77 10.30 0.84
CA ARG A 87 10.66 9.90 -0.26
C ARG A 87 11.35 8.58 0.03
N GLU A 88 11.84 8.38 1.24
CA GLU A 88 12.47 7.13 1.65
C GLU A 88 11.48 5.96 1.61
N THR A 89 10.27 6.16 2.14
CA THR A 89 9.21 5.16 2.06
C THR A 89 8.84 4.85 0.61
N GLN A 90 8.70 5.87 -0.25
CA GLN A 90 8.45 5.65 -1.68
C GLN A 90 9.53 4.76 -2.31
N GLN A 91 10.81 5.06 -2.08
CA GLN A 91 11.92 4.27 -2.62
C GLN A 91 11.89 2.82 -2.13
N ARG A 92 11.61 2.61 -0.84
CA ARG A 92 11.48 1.25 -0.27
C ARG A 92 10.32 0.48 -0.89
N ILE A 93 9.18 1.14 -1.10
CA ILE A 93 8.02 0.52 -1.75
C ILE A 93 8.35 0.09 -3.18
N GLU A 94 9.04 0.93 -3.96
CA GLU A 94 9.44 0.56 -5.32
C GLU A 94 10.44 -0.60 -5.33
N ALA A 95 11.41 -0.62 -4.41
CA ALA A 95 12.33 -1.75 -4.27
C ALA A 95 11.60 -3.07 -3.99
N VAL A 96 10.63 -3.08 -3.06
CA VAL A 96 9.81 -4.26 -2.76
C VAL A 96 9.01 -4.72 -3.98
N LYS A 97 8.46 -3.78 -4.77
CA LYS A 97 7.74 -4.13 -6.01
C LYS A 97 8.67 -4.77 -7.04
N ASP A 98 9.88 -4.25 -7.19
CA ASP A 98 10.85 -4.78 -8.15
C ASP A 98 11.34 -6.17 -7.75
N GLU A 99 11.62 -6.39 -6.46
CA GLU A 99 11.95 -7.70 -5.89
C GLU A 99 10.81 -8.71 -6.11
N GLU A 100 9.57 -8.30 -5.90
CA GLU A 100 8.41 -9.16 -6.10
C GLU A 100 8.22 -9.52 -7.58
N ARG A 101 8.37 -8.57 -8.49
CA ARG A 101 8.32 -8.83 -9.95
C ARG A 101 9.40 -9.82 -10.36
N ALA A 102 10.62 -9.64 -9.87
CA ALA A 102 11.73 -10.56 -10.16
C ALA A 102 11.45 -11.96 -9.61
N THR A 103 10.90 -12.05 -8.40
CA THR A 103 10.52 -13.31 -7.76
C THR A 103 9.40 -14.02 -8.53
N LEU A 104 8.37 -13.30 -8.95
CA LEU A 104 7.27 -13.82 -9.75
C LEU A 104 7.79 -14.36 -11.09
N LEU A 105 8.64 -13.60 -11.79
CA LEU A 105 9.24 -14.01 -13.05
C LEU A 105 10.10 -15.27 -12.90
N GLY A 106 10.97 -15.31 -11.88
CA GLY A 106 11.81 -16.48 -11.61
C GLY A 106 11.00 -17.72 -11.22
N THR A 107 9.88 -17.53 -10.53
CA THR A 107 8.96 -18.62 -10.17
C THR A 107 8.22 -19.14 -11.40
N ALA A 108 7.68 -18.25 -12.23
CA ALA A 108 7.04 -18.61 -13.49
C ALA A 108 8.00 -19.33 -14.44
N ALA A 109 9.22 -18.82 -14.62
CA ALA A 109 10.24 -19.44 -15.47
C ALA A 109 10.57 -20.87 -15.03
N ARG A 110 10.76 -21.10 -13.72
CA ARG A 110 11.02 -22.43 -13.17
C ARG A 110 9.82 -23.38 -13.33
N ALA A 111 8.60 -22.87 -13.16
CA ALA A 111 7.39 -23.66 -13.38
C ALA A 111 7.23 -24.07 -14.84
N LEU A 112 7.50 -23.15 -15.78
CA LEU A 112 7.48 -23.41 -17.21
C LEU A 112 8.54 -24.42 -17.63
N GLU A 113 9.76 -24.34 -17.10
CA GLU A 113 10.81 -25.31 -17.42
C GLU A 113 10.47 -26.71 -16.89
N LYS A 114 9.91 -26.80 -15.68
CA LYS A 114 9.39 -28.07 -15.14
C LYS A 114 8.30 -28.65 -16.05
N LEU A 115 7.35 -27.82 -16.49
CA LEU A 115 6.28 -28.25 -17.38
C LEU A 115 6.84 -28.76 -18.72
N ARG A 116 7.78 -28.02 -19.32
CA ARG A 116 8.46 -28.41 -20.55
C ARG A 116 9.12 -29.78 -20.43
N SER A 117 9.76 -30.08 -19.30
CA SER A 117 10.43 -31.36 -19.08
C SER A 117 9.48 -32.53 -18.80
N ALA A 118 8.36 -32.28 -18.10
CA ALA A 118 7.44 -33.32 -17.65
C ALA A 118 6.33 -33.63 -18.68
N ASP A 119 5.86 -32.62 -19.40
CA ASP A 119 4.79 -32.72 -20.40
C ASP A 119 4.98 -31.65 -21.49
N PRO A 120 5.78 -31.97 -22.54
CA PRO A 120 6.04 -31.03 -23.64
C PRO A 120 4.76 -30.62 -24.39
N GLU A 121 3.77 -31.50 -24.51
CA GLU A 121 2.52 -31.19 -25.22
C GLU A 121 1.66 -30.19 -24.42
N ALA A 122 1.58 -30.34 -23.09
CA ALA A 122 0.92 -29.35 -22.24
C ALA A 122 1.65 -28.00 -22.24
N TYR A 123 2.97 -28.00 -22.31
CA TYR A 123 3.76 -26.78 -22.45
C TYR A 123 3.40 -26.01 -23.74
N GLU A 124 3.38 -26.68 -24.89
CA GLU A 124 3.00 -26.06 -26.17
C GLU A 124 1.56 -25.55 -26.18
N ARG A 125 0.61 -26.33 -25.62
CA ARG A 125 -0.77 -25.86 -25.46
C ARG A 125 -0.87 -24.59 -24.60
N LEU A 126 -0.09 -24.49 -23.54
CA LEU A 126 -0.05 -23.30 -22.69
C LEU A 126 0.50 -22.09 -23.44
N LEU A 127 1.57 -22.26 -24.22
CA LEU A 127 2.13 -21.18 -25.04
C LEU A 127 1.14 -20.67 -26.09
N LEU A 128 0.38 -21.57 -26.72
CA LEU A 128 -0.65 -21.21 -27.69
C LEU A 128 -1.87 -20.54 -27.05
N ALA A 129 -2.21 -20.94 -25.82
CA ALA A 129 -3.34 -20.37 -25.06
C ALA A 129 -3.00 -19.05 -24.36
N ALA A 130 -1.71 -18.70 -24.23
CA ALA A 130 -1.29 -17.48 -23.59
C ALA A 130 -1.83 -16.26 -24.37
N PRO A 131 -2.66 -15.40 -23.77
CA PRO A 131 -3.11 -14.20 -24.45
C PRO A 131 -1.89 -13.31 -24.72
N THR A 132 -1.67 -12.93 -25.98
CA THR A 132 -0.71 -11.88 -26.34
C THR A 132 -1.12 -10.59 -25.64
N ALA A 133 -0.54 -10.34 -24.47
CA ALA A 133 -0.77 -9.11 -23.73
C ALA A 133 -0.10 -7.96 -24.49
N ALA A 134 -0.91 -7.15 -25.18
CA ALA A 134 -0.48 -5.85 -25.66
C ALA A 134 0.02 -5.01 -24.47
N PRO A 135 1.06 -4.18 -24.63
CA PRO A 135 1.67 -3.47 -23.52
C PRO A 135 0.66 -2.53 -22.85
N ALA A 136 0.36 -2.79 -21.59
CA ALA A 136 -0.40 -1.92 -20.69
C ALA A 136 0.41 -0.65 -20.40
N GLY A 137 0.48 0.27 -21.37
CA GLY A 137 1.23 1.53 -21.26
C GLY A 137 0.49 2.77 -21.78
N ALA A 138 -0.68 2.63 -22.41
CA ALA A 138 -1.31 3.75 -23.13
C ALA A 138 -2.34 4.58 -22.31
N THR A 139 -2.65 4.22 -21.05
CA THR A 139 -3.75 4.85 -20.30
C THR A 139 -3.30 5.86 -19.23
N ARG A 140 -2.08 6.41 -19.29
CA ARG A 140 -1.59 7.40 -18.29
C ARG A 140 -1.30 8.80 -18.83
N ALA A 141 -1.65 9.10 -20.08
CA ALA A 141 -1.32 10.39 -20.72
C ALA A 141 -2.48 11.41 -20.80
N GLN A 142 -3.74 11.07 -20.46
CA GLN A 142 -4.87 11.98 -20.71
C GLN A 142 -5.30 12.87 -19.52
N SER A 143 -4.78 12.68 -18.31
CA SER A 143 -5.18 13.52 -17.16
C SER A 143 -4.35 14.80 -16.97
N ARG A 144 -3.39 15.10 -17.86
CA ARG A 144 -2.54 16.31 -17.79
C ARG A 144 -3.02 17.51 -18.61
N ARG A 145 -4.25 17.52 -19.14
CA ARG A 145 -4.75 18.58 -20.04
C ARG A 145 -5.89 19.46 -19.49
N ILE A 146 -6.10 19.51 -18.18
CA ILE A 146 -7.10 20.41 -17.56
C ILE A 146 -6.46 21.28 -16.47
N ALA A 147 -5.34 21.95 -16.77
CA ALA A 147 -4.82 23.03 -15.92
C ALA A 147 -3.85 23.93 -16.71
N SER A 148 -4.26 24.41 -17.89
CA SER A 148 -3.55 25.50 -18.57
C SER A 148 -4.51 26.35 -19.40
N LYS A 149 -5.50 26.96 -18.75
CA LYS A 149 -6.06 28.23 -19.21
C LYS A 149 -6.05 29.20 -18.03
N SER A 150 -4.89 29.82 -17.89
CA SER A 150 -4.69 31.09 -17.21
C SER A 150 -5.24 32.21 -18.11
N SER A 151 -5.79 33.24 -17.45
CA SER A 151 -5.83 34.65 -17.89
C SER A 151 -6.70 35.03 -19.10
N ALA A 152 -7.80 35.76 -18.84
CA ALA A 152 -8.12 37.00 -19.55
C ALA A 152 -9.29 37.73 -18.87
N SER A 153 -9.05 39.02 -18.58
CA SER A 153 -9.96 40.10 -18.15
C SER A 153 -10.19 40.23 -16.65
#